data_AF-A0A0N4V7N8-F1
#
_entry.id   AF-A0A0N4V7N8-F1
#
_cell.length_a   1.000
_cell.length_b   1.000
_cell.length_c   1.000
_cell.angle_alpha   90.00
_cell.angle_beta   90.00
_cell.angle_gamma   90.00
#
_symmetry.space_group_name_H-M   'P 1'
#
loop_
_entity.id
_entity.type
_entity.pdbx_description
1 polymer ?
#
loop_
_entity_poly.entity_id
_entity_poly.type
_entity_poly.pdbx_seq_one_letter_code
_entity_poly.pdbx_strand_id
1 'polypeptide(L)'
;MNKLLNCRFSSYFLLGRTRGKSTVPAVTEVRQSNAVFDKVTHTGQAWDESDYRLQRFEFSKKLVNPNIAQELVAEEPPVEWKERIAFCEGGHGALGHPRVYINLDKPGNHACGYCGQRFFNPHATKGEDKNINHYNC
;
A
#
# COMPACT_ATOMS: atom_id res chain seq x y z
N MET A 1 11.47 -21.05 80.02
CA MET A 1 12.65 -20.24 79.66
C MET A 1 12.55 -19.88 78.19
N ASN A 2 12.29 -18.59 77.94
CA ASN A 2 12.01 -18.01 76.63
C ASN A 2 13.29 -17.91 75.78
N LYS A 3 13.23 -18.30 74.51
CA LYS A 3 14.18 -17.82 73.49
C LYS A 3 13.39 -17.24 72.33
N LEU A 4 13.23 -15.92 72.38
CA LEU A 4 12.77 -15.09 71.26
C LEU A 4 13.86 -15.10 70.19
N LEU A 5 13.58 -15.69 69.03
CA LEU A 5 14.40 -15.55 67.84
C LEU A 5 14.02 -14.24 67.13
N ASN A 6 14.92 -13.25 67.21
CA ASN A 6 14.86 -12.02 66.43
C ASN A 6 15.06 -12.32 64.94
N CYS A 7 13.96 -12.48 64.19
CA CYS A 7 14.00 -12.32 62.73
C CYS A 7 14.07 -10.83 62.43
N ARG A 8 15.25 -10.35 62.03
CA ARG A 8 15.42 -9.01 61.44
C ARG A 8 14.56 -8.96 60.19
N PHE A 9 13.47 -8.18 60.23
CA PHE A 9 12.76 -7.74 59.04
C PHE A 9 13.75 -6.95 58.18
N SER A 10 14.36 -7.61 57.21
CA SER A 10 15.00 -6.92 56.10
C SER A 10 13.88 -6.19 55.39
N SER A 11 13.93 -4.86 55.41
CA SER A 11 13.04 -3.98 54.67
C SER A 11 12.97 -4.47 53.24
N TYR A 12 11.84 -5.10 52.88
CA TYR A 12 11.53 -5.45 51.51
C TYR A 12 11.64 -4.17 50.70
N PHE A 13 12.71 -4.08 49.92
CA PHE A 13 12.89 -3.06 48.91
C PHE A 13 11.64 -3.12 48.04
N LEU A 14 10.80 -2.07 48.12
CA LEU A 14 9.72 -1.86 47.16
C LEU A 14 10.40 -1.69 45.81
N LEU A 15 10.62 -2.78 45.10
CA LEU A 15 10.89 -2.78 43.67
C LEU A 15 9.67 -2.12 43.04
N GLY A 16 9.76 -0.80 42.87
CA GLY A 16 8.80 0.01 42.17
C GLY A 16 8.52 -0.68 40.84
N ARG A 17 7.29 -1.17 40.68
CA ARG A 17 6.84 -1.81 39.46
C ARG A 17 6.85 -0.74 38.39
N THR A 18 7.96 -0.59 37.68
CA THR A 18 8.02 0.24 36.48
C THR A 18 7.04 -0.40 35.51
N ARG A 19 5.83 0.14 35.41
CA ARG A 19 4.91 -0.21 34.32
C ARG A 19 5.67 0.09 33.04
N GLY A 20 6.07 -0.97 32.33
CA GLY A 20 6.58 -0.83 30.97
C GLY A 20 5.54 -0.05 30.20
N LYS A 21 5.91 1.13 29.71
CA LYS A 21 5.01 1.91 28.87
C LYS A 21 4.88 1.12 27.57
N SER A 22 3.63 0.78 27.22
CA SER A 22 3.31 0.31 25.87
C SER A 22 3.82 1.35 24.87
N THR A 23 4.44 0.89 23.78
CA THR A 23 4.80 1.75 22.65
C THR A 23 3.57 2.16 21.84
N VAL A 24 2.45 1.47 22.03
CA VAL A 24 1.19 1.69 21.34
C VAL A 24 0.27 2.57 22.20
N PRO A 25 -0.35 3.62 21.62
CA PRO A 25 -1.30 4.47 22.33
C PRO A 25 -2.52 3.66 22.79
N ALA A 26 -3.12 4.05 23.92
CA ALA A 26 -4.38 3.47 24.36
C ALA A 26 -5.50 3.85 23.37
N VAL A 27 -6.50 2.99 23.19
CA VAL A 27 -7.62 3.18 22.25
C VAL A 27 -8.26 4.58 22.38
N THR A 28 -8.42 5.06 23.61
CA THR A 28 -9.01 6.37 23.93
C THR A 28 -8.14 7.57 23.55
N GLU A 29 -6.84 7.35 23.31
CA GLU A 29 -5.84 8.38 23.03
C GLU A 29 -5.39 8.38 21.57
N VAL A 30 -5.88 7.43 20.76
CA VAL A 30 -5.49 7.31 19.35
C VAL A 30 -6.01 8.49 18.55
N ARG A 31 -5.07 9.13 17.86
CA ARG A 31 -5.32 10.20 16.89
C ARG A 31 -4.61 9.85 15.60
N GLN A 32 -5.05 10.45 14.50
CA GLN A 32 -4.51 10.22 13.17
C GLN A 32 -2.98 10.46 13.07
N SER A 33 -2.43 11.37 13.89
CA SER A 33 -0.99 11.66 13.96
C SER A 33 -0.16 10.61 14.68
N ASN A 34 -0.77 9.85 15.59
CA ASN A 34 -0.08 8.93 16.50
C ASN A 34 -0.47 7.46 16.26
N ALA A 35 -1.33 7.20 15.27
CA ALA A 35 -1.76 5.86 14.91
C ALA A 35 -0.58 5.07 14.33
N VAL A 36 -0.42 3.84 14.81
CA VAL A 36 0.59 2.90 14.32
C VAL A 36 -0.17 1.85 13.52
N PHE A 37 0.08 1.82 12.21
CA PHE A 37 -0.69 0.97 11.32
C PHE A 37 -0.05 -0.41 11.12
N ASP A 38 -0.91 -1.41 10.95
CA ASP A 38 -0.52 -2.73 10.49
C ASP A 38 -0.05 -2.72 9.02
N LYS A 39 0.19 -3.90 8.46
CA LYS A 39 0.61 -4.02 7.06
C LYS A 39 -0.45 -3.42 6.12
N VAL A 40 -0.08 -2.31 5.50
CA VAL A 40 -0.92 -1.58 4.52
C VAL A 40 -1.14 -2.44 3.28
N THR A 41 -2.37 -2.48 2.80
CA THR A 41 -2.76 -3.17 1.57
C THR A 41 -2.51 -2.29 0.33
N HIS A 42 -2.53 -2.88 -0.87
CA HIS A 42 -2.37 -2.13 -2.12
C HIS A 42 -3.43 -1.04 -2.36
N THR A 43 -4.56 -1.08 -1.65
CA THR A 43 -5.60 -0.03 -1.69
C THR A 43 -5.39 1.08 -0.66
N GLY A 44 -4.39 0.95 0.21
CA GLY A 44 -4.14 1.86 1.34
C GLY A 44 -4.88 1.49 2.63
N GLN A 45 -5.67 0.41 2.66
CA GLN A 45 -6.33 -0.02 3.89
C GLN A 45 -5.30 -0.59 4.88
N ALA A 46 -5.37 -0.11 6.12
CA ALA A 46 -4.66 -0.63 7.28
C ALA A 46 -5.51 -0.42 8.54
N TRP A 47 -5.30 -1.24 9.56
CA TRP A 47 -5.87 -1.06 10.89
C TRP A 47 -4.81 -0.47 11.81
N ASP A 48 -5.22 0.41 12.71
CA ASP A 48 -4.36 0.86 13.81
C ASP A 48 -4.15 -0.29 14.80
N GLU A 49 -2.97 -0.36 15.42
CA GLU A 49 -2.62 -1.43 16.38
C GLU A 49 -3.55 -1.48 17.60
N SER A 50 -4.17 -0.35 17.96
CA SER A 50 -5.15 -0.30 19.06
C SER A 50 -6.55 -0.82 18.67
N ASP A 51 -6.80 -1.05 17.37
CA ASP A 51 -8.11 -1.46 16.87
C ASP A 51 -8.41 -2.91 17.23
N TYR A 52 -9.49 -3.13 17.98
CA TYR A 52 -9.93 -4.46 18.40
C TYR A 52 -10.18 -5.42 17.23
N ARG A 53 -10.44 -4.92 16.02
CA ARG A 53 -10.68 -5.74 14.82
C ARG A 53 -9.45 -6.53 14.38
N LEU A 54 -8.25 -6.12 14.80
CA LEU A 54 -6.99 -6.84 14.55
C LEU A 54 -6.91 -8.19 15.24
N GLN A 55 -7.72 -8.43 16.28
CA GLN A 55 -7.76 -9.72 16.98
C GLN A 55 -8.04 -10.90 16.03
N ARG A 56 -8.72 -10.67 14.89
CA ARG A 56 -8.93 -11.69 13.86
C ARG A 56 -7.63 -12.27 13.28
N PHE A 57 -6.52 -11.53 13.38
CA PHE A 57 -5.20 -11.90 12.86
C PHE A 57 -4.23 -12.32 13.99
N GLU A 58 -4.72 -12.56 15.21
CA GLU A 58 -3.88 -12.97 16.35
C GLU A 58 -3.16 -14.31 16.10
N PHE A 59 -3.88 -15.30 15.57
CA PHE A 59 -3.32 -16.62 15.26
C PHE A 59 -2.87 -16.76 13.81
N SER A 60 -3.31 -15.87 12.92
CA SER A 60 -3.07 -15.95 11.48
C SER A 60 -2.61 -14.62 10.92
N LYS A 61 -1.52 -14.62 10.16
CA LYS A 61 -0.99 -13.40 9.54
C LYS A 61 -1.96 -12.79 8.52
N LYS A 62 -2.05 -11.45 8.49
CA LYS A 62 -2.71 -10.70 7.43
C LYS A 62 -1.97 -10.94 6.11
N LEU A 63 -2.63 -11.58 5.15
CA LEU A 63 -2.07 -11.85 3.83
C LEU A 63 -2.25 -10.63 2.94
N VAL A 64 -1.14 -10.04 2.54
CA VAL A 64 -1.10 -8.90 1.61
C VAL A 64 -0.11 -9.24 0.51
N ASN A 65 -0.56 -9.13 -0.74
CA ASN A 65 0.26 -9.33 -1.92
C ASN A 65 1.40 -8.29 -1.96
N PRO A 66 2.68 -8.69 -2.01
CA PRO A 66 3.80 -7.76 -2.15
C PRO A 66 3.89 -7.14 -3.55
N ASN A 67 3.35 -7.81 -4.58
CA ASN A 67 3.45 -7.35 -5.97
C ASN A 67 2.27 -6.41 -6.27
N ILE A 68 2.52 -5.10 -6.23
CA ILE A 68 1.49 -4.07 -6.44
C ILE A 68 1.37 -3.76 -7.93
N ALA A 69 0.20 -4.05 -8.52
CA ALA A 69 -0.04 -3.86 -9.95
C ALA A 69 0.18 -2.41 -10.43
N GLN A 70 -0.10 -1.42 -9.59
CA GLN A 70 0.11 0.00 -9.93
C GLN A 70 1.59 0.32 -10.18
N GLU A 71 2.50 -0.27 -9.39
CA GLU A 71 3.95 -0.07 -9.53
C GLU A 71 4.46 -0.78 -10.78
N LEU A 72 4.02 -2.02 -11.01
CA LEU A 72 4.40 -2.82 -12.16
C LEU A 72 3.97 -2.18 -13.49
N VAL A 73 2.75 -1.64 -13.56
CA VAL A 73 2.27 -0.94 -14.77
C VAL A 73 3.01 0.39 -14.99
N ALA A 74 3.42 1.05 -13.90
CA ALA A 74 4.20 2.29 -14.00
C ALA A 74 5.64 2.05 -14.49
N GLU A 75 6.23 0.90 -14.15
CA GLU A 75 7.54 0.46 -14.59
C GLU A 75 7.61 0.21 -16.10
N GLU A 76 6.54 -0.35 -16.68
CA GLU A 76 6.46 -0.64 -18.13
C GLU A 76 6.44 0.65 -18.97
N PRO A 77 7.35 0.82 -19.95
CA PRO A 77 7.45 2.06 -20.72
C PRO A 77 6.27 2.24 -21.69
N PRO A 78 5.86 3.49 -21.99
CA PRO A 78 4.89 3.76 -23.03
C PRO A 78 5.35 3.28 -24.41
N VAL A 79 4.43 2.70 -25.18
CA VAL A 79 4.67 2.18 -26.53
C VAL A 79 4.45 3.28 -27.56
N GLU A 80 5.41 3.43 -28.48
CA GLU A 80 5.29 4.35 -29.61
C GLU A 80 4.32 3.77 -30.66
N TRP A 81 3.32 4.57 -31.07
CA TRP A 81 2.38 4.21 -32.13
C TRP A 81 2.26 5.34 -33.15
N LYS A 82 2.63 5.08 -34.40
CA LYS A 82 2.72 6.13 -35.44
C LYS A 82 1.35 6.57 -35.95
N GLU A 83 0.36 5.69 -35.91
CA GLU A 83 -0.98 5.98 -36.38
C GLU A 83 -1.76 6.82 -35.36
N ARG A 84 -2.83 7.46 -35.85
CA ARG A 84 -3.73 8.26 -35.02
C ARG A 84 -4.51 7.42 -34.00
N ILE A 85 -4.83 6.17 -34.36
CA ILE A 85 -5.62 5.26 -33.54
C ILE A 85 -4.75 4.03 -33.27
N ALA A 86 -4.49 3.74 -31.99
CA ALA A 86 -3.87 2.50 -31.57
C ALA A 86 -4.92 1.44 -31.28
N PHE A 87 -4.57 0.17 -31.44
CA PHE A 87 -5.40 -0.94 -30.96
C PHE A 87 -4.66 -1.73 -29.89
N CYS A 88 -5.38 -2.19 -28.87
CA CYS A 88 -4.84 -3.01 -27.81
C CYS A 88 -5.72 -4.24 -27.59
N GLU A 89 -5.10 -5.42 -27.46
CA GLU A 89 -5.75 -6.70 -27.18
C GLU A 89 -5.09 -7.43 -25.99
N GLY A 90 -4.19 -6.78 -25.26
CA GLY A 90 -3.42 -7.44 -24.18
C GLY A 90 -2.41 -8.49 -24.65
N GLY A 91 -1.99 -8.46 -25.92
CA GLY A 91 -0.82 -9.19 -26.44
C GLY A 91 -1.04 -10.65 -26.86
N HIS A 92 -2.10 -11.31 -26.39
CA HIS A 92 -2.33 -12.75 -26.62
C HIS A 92 -3.64 -13.07 -27.36
N GLY A 93 -4.11 -12.16 -28.22
CA GLY A 93 -5.34 -12.35 -28.99
C GLY A 93 -6.53 -12.67 -28.07
N ALA A 94 -7.06 -13.89 -28.15
CA ALA A 94 -8.20 -14.34 -27.35
C ALA A 94 -7.93 -14.51 -25.85
N LEU A 95 -6.66 -14.59 -25.41
CA LEU A 95 -6.31 -14.71 -23.98
C LEU A 95 -6.17 -13.36 -23.27
N GLY A 96 -6.20 -12.26 -24.03
CA GLY A 96 -6.15 -10.92 -23.48
C GLY A 96 -7.55 -10.34 -23.21
N HIS A 97 -7.65 -9.01 -23.30
CA HIS A 97 -8.94 -8.32 -23.20
C HIS A 97 -9.55 -8.08 -24.59
N PRO A 98 -10.86 -7.76 -24.67
CA PRO A 98 -11.48 -7.38 -25.93
C PRO A 98 -10.70 -6.27 -26.63
N ARG A 99 -10.57 -6.36 -27.95
CA ARG A 99 -9.89 -5.34 -28.76
C ARG A 99 -10.52 -3.97 -28.52
N VAL A 100 -9.71 -3.03 -28.05
CA VAL A 100 -10.08 -1.62 -27.93
C VAL A 100 -9.25 -0.75 -28.86
N TYR A 101 -9.84 0.38 -29.25
CA TYR A 101 -9.20 1.40 -30.04
C TYR A 101 -9.00 2.65 -29.18
N ILE A 102 -7.78 3.18 -29.17
CA ILE A 102 -7.35 4.28 -28.32
C ILE A 102 -6.99 5.45 -29.23
N ASN A 103 -7.56 6.63 -28.96
CA ASN A 103 -7.31 7.83 -29.75
C ASN A 103 -6.04 8.54 -29.27
N LEU A 104 -5.08 8.76 -30.17
CA LEU A 104 -3.80 9.42 -29.88
C LEU A 104 -3.72 10.85 -30.43
N ASP A 105 -4.87 11.53 -30.51
CA ASP A 105 -4.98 12.88 -31.07
C ASP A 105 -4.34 13.96 -30.21
N LYS A 106 -4.43 13.77 -28.89
CA LYS A 106 -3.85 14.70 -27.92
C LYS A 106 -2.39 14.31 -27.65
N PRO A 107 -1.50 15.30 -27.45
CA PRO A 107 -0.14 15.02 -27.02
C PRO A 107 -0.15 14.36 -25.64
N GLY A 108 0.72 13.36 -25.46
CA GLY A 108 0.91 12.64 -24.19
C GLY A 108 0.69 11.13 -24.31
N ASN A 109 0.74 10.47 -23.15
CA ASN A 109 0.54 9.03 -23.02
C ASN A 109 -0.95 8.75 -22.79
N HIS A 110 -1.52 7.87 -23.60
CA HIS A 110 -2.89 7.40 -23.49
C HIS A 110 -2.90 5.96 -22.98
N ALA A 111 -3.57 5.73 -21.85
CA ALA A 111 -3.60 4.41 -21.23
C ALA A 111 -4.73 3.54 -21.81
N CYS A 112 -4.46 2.25 -21.98
CA CYS A 112 -5.49 1.24 -22.21
C CYS A 112 -6.28 1.02 -20.91
N GLY A 113 -7.62 1.11 -20.96
CA GLY A 113 -8.49 0.89 -19.81
C GLY A 113 -8.50 -0.54 -19.25
N TYR A 114 -7.88 -1.50 -19.94
CA TYR A 114 -7.77 -2.89 -19.51
C TYR A 114 -6.37 -3.20 -18.97
N CYS A 115 -5.36 -3.24 -19.85
CA CYS A 115 -3.99 -3.58 -19.45
C CYS A 115 -3.26 -2.47 -18.69
N GLY A 116 -3.73 -1.21 -18.75
CA GLY A 116 -2.99 -0.06 -18.23
C GLY A 116 -1.76 0.34 -19.08
N GLN A 117 -1.45 -0.43 -20.13
CA GLN A 117 -0.37 -0.11 -21.07
C GLN A 117 -0.60 1.27 -21.70
N ARG A 118 0.47 2.06 -21.77
CA ARG A 118 0.45 3.42 -22.29
C ARG A 118 0.90 3.44 -23.75
N PHE A 119 0.26 4.26 -24.56
CA PHE A 119 0.59 4.50 -25.97
C PHE A 119 0.76 5.99 -26.21
N PHE A 120 1.68 6.38 -27.08
CA PHE A 120 1.82 7.78 -27.50
C PHE A 120 2.11 7.86 -28.99
N ASN A 121 1.64 8.93 -29.62
CA ASN A 121 1.98 9.21 -31.01
C ASN A 121 3.20 10.14 -31.09
N PRO A 122 4.31 9.74 -31.74
CA PRO A 122 5.54 10.52 -31.82
C PRO A 122 5.40 11.79 -32.68
N HIS A 123 4.41 11.84 -33.57
CA HIS A 123 4.13 13.03 -34.38
C HIS A 123 3.36 14.10 -33.59
N ALA A 124 2.48 13.67 -32.68
CA ALA A 124 1.69 14.56 -31.84
C ALA A 124 2.42 14.97 -30.55
N THR A 125 3.16 14.04 -29.93
CA THR A 125 3.76 14.22 -28.60
C THR A 125 5.23 14.63 -28.71
N LYS A 126 5.61 15.78 -28.13
CA LYS A 126 7.00 16.30 -28.16
C LYS A 126 7.52 16.56 -26.75
N GLY A 127 8.81 16.30 -26.54
CA GLY A 127 9.56 16.73 -25.34
C GLY A 127 8.80 16.57 -24.02
N GLU A 128 8.36 17.70 -23.48
CA GLU A 128 7.65 17.88 -22.20
C GLU A 128 6.26 17.21 -22.13
N ASP A 129 5.60 17.02 -23.26
CA ASP A 129 4.26 16.40 -23.33
C ASP A 129 4.27 14.92 -22.92
N LYS A 130 5.43 14.26 -22.94
CA LYS A 130 5.57 12.85 -22.53
C LYS A 130 5.22 12.60 -21.06
N ASN A 131 5.16 13.66 -20.25
CA ASN A 131 4.76 13.58 -18.84
C ASN A 131 3.23 13.66 -18.65
N ILE A 132 2.49 14.05 -19.69
CA ILE A 132 1.03 14.12 -19.64
C ILE A 132 0.47 12.72 -19.82
N ASN A 133 -0.35 12.27 -18.87
CA ASN A 133 -1.00 10.96 -18.91
C ASN A 133 -2.52 11.15 -18.97
N HIS A 134 -3.13 10.64 -20.05
CA HIS A 134 -4.57 10.58 -20.26
C HIS A 134 -5.06 9.20 -19.84
N TYR A 135 -5.60 9.12 -18.62
CA TYR A 135 -6.13 7.87 -18.04
C TYR A 135 -7.61 7.64 -18.37
N ASN A 136 -8.34 8.69 -18.72
CA ASN A 136 -9.73 8.65 -19.15
C ASN A 136 -9.76 9.01 -20.64
N CYS A 137 -9.47 8.04 -21.50
CA CYS A 137 -9.53 8.22 -22.94
C CYS A 137 -10.91 7.84 -23.49
#